data_AF-A0A1D2WLZ8-F1
#
_entry.id   AF-A0A1D2WLZ8-F1
#
_cell.length_a   1.000
_cell.length_b   1.000
_cell.length_c   1.000
_cell.angle_alpha   90.00
_cell.angle_beta   90.00
_cell.angle_gamma   90.00
#
_symmetry.space_group_name_H-M   'P 1'
#
loop_
_entity.id
_entity.type
_entity.pdbx_description
1 polymer ?
#
loop_
_entity_poly.entity_id
_entity_poly.type
_entity_poly.pdbx_seq_one_letter_code
_entity_poly.pdbx_strand_id
1 'polypeptide(L)' 'MKPAKIYFEIIGFFVFLISYILFFNILFSIKELGASIYVPGTLLFALLGYWLGGILYEKYLK' A
#
# COMPACT_ATOMS: atom_id res chain seq x y z
N MET A 1 -4.54 17.22 9.35
CA MET A 1 -5.80 16.77 8.69
C MET A 1 -6.90 16.41 9.71
N LYS A 2 -8.20 16.43 9.35
CA LYS A 2 -9.27 15.94 10.25
C LYS A 2 -9.05 14.43 10.54
N PRO A 3 -9.14 13.96 11.79
CA PRO A 3 -8.77 12.59 12.18
C PRO A 3 -9.55 11.51 11.40
N ALA A 4 -10.84 11.74 11.13
CA ALA A 4 -11.68 10.83 10.35
C ALA A 4 -11.14 10.56 8.92
N LYS A 5 -10.49 11.55 8.30
CA LYS A 5 -9.94 11.40 6.94
C LYS A 5 -8.70 10.51 6.94
N ILE A 6 -7.85 10.64 7.96
CA ILE A 6 -6.64 9.81 8.14
C ILE A 6 -7.03 8.34 8.35
N TYR A 7 -8.03 8.07 9.19
CA TYR A 7 -8.50 6.69 9.41
C TYR A 7 -9.02 6.05 8.14
N PHE A 8 -9.77 6.79 7.32
CA PHE A 8 -10.31 6.27 6.07
C PHE A 8 -9.22 5.95 5.04
N GLU A 9 -8.18 6.80 4.96
CA GLU A 9 -7.01 6.56 4.09
C GLU A 9 -6.21 5.34 4.55
N ILE A 10 -5.98 5.18 5.86
CA ILE A 10 -5.28 4.00 6.41
C ILE A 10 -6.08 2.72 6.14
N ILE A 11 -7.39 2.73 6.41
CA ILE A 11 -8.26 1.56 6.16
C ILE A 11 -8.27 1.23 4.66
N GLY A 12 -8.43 2.24 3.80
CA GLY A 12 -8.41 2.06 2.35
C GLY A 12 -7.10 1.47 1.86
N PHE A 13 -5.97 1.93 2.40
CA PHE A 13 -4.66 1.37 2.10
C PHE A 13 -4.54 -0.10 2.51
N PHE A 14 -4.95 -0.47 3.73
CA PHE A 14 -4.90 -1.86 4.18
C PHE A 14 -5.79 -2.78 3.36
N VAL A 15 -7.01 -2.35 3.04
CA VAL A 15 -7.94 -3.11 2.16
C VAL A 15 -7.29 -3.31 0.79
N PHE A 16 -6.77 -2.25 0.19
CA PHE A 16 -6.08 -2.34 -1.10
C PHE A 16 -4.86 -3.26 -1.04
N LEU A 17 -4.04 -3.16 0.00
CA LEU A 17 -2.83 -3.97 0.18
C LEU A 17 -3.18 -5.46 0.30
N ILE A 18 -4.17 -5.81 1.12
CA ILE A 18 -4.63 -7.19 1.29
C ILE A 18 -5.19 -7.74 -0.01
N SER A 19 -6.08 -7.00 -0.67
CA SER A 19 -6.66 -7.41 -1.96
C SER A 19 -5.60 -7.57 -3.05
N TYR A 20 -4.60 -6.68 -3.09
CA TYR A 20 -3.50 -6.76 -4.03
C TYR A 20 -2.65 -8.01 -3.80
N ILE A 21 -2.22 -8.26 -2.56
CA ILE A 21 -1.42 -9.44 -2.22
C ILE A 21 -2.19 -10.71 -2.57
N LEU A 22 -3.47 -10.80 -2.19
CA LEU A 22 -4.32 -11.96 -2.51
C LEU A 22 -4.43 -12.17 -4.02
N PHE A 23 -4.72 -11.11 -4.79
CA PHE A 23 -4.85 -11.18 -6.24
C PHE A 23 -3.58 -11.71 -6.91
N PHE A 24 -2.42 -11.12 -6.58
CA PHE A 24 -1.16 -11.55 -7.16
C PHE A 24 -0.75 -12.94 -6.70
N ASN A 25 -0.97 -13.30 -5.43
CA ASN A 25 -0.65 -14.64 -4.94
C ASN A 25 -1.49 -15.72 -5.64
N ILE A 26 -2.78 -15.46 -5.89
CA ILE A 26 -3.64 -16.33 -6.73
C ILE A 26 -3.11 -16.39 -8.17
N LEU A 27 -2.77 -15.24 -8.76
CA LEU A 27 -2.33 -15.15 -10.15
C LEU A 27 -0.98 -15.87 -10.37
N PHE A 28 -0.05 -15.76 -9.43
CA PHE A 28 1.23 -16.47 -9.44
C PHE A 28 1.07 -17.97 -9.13
N SER A 29 0.16 -18.35 -8.25
CA SER A 29 -0.17 -19.75 -7.99
C SER A 29 -0.69 -20.47 -9.24
N ILE A 30 -1.52 -19.80 -10.06
CA ILE A 30 -2.00 -20.34 -11.34
C ILE A 30 -0.87 -20.53 -12.37
N LYS A 31 0.20 -19.75 -12.26
CA LYS A 31 1.36 -19.83 -13.17
C LYS A 31 2.44 -20.83 -12.74
N GLU A 32 2.20 -21.64 -11.69
CA GLU A 32 3.13 -22.64 -11.16
C GLU A 32 4.55 -22.11 -10.83
N LEU A 33 4.71 -20.79 -10.64
CA LEU A 33 6.02 -20.15 -10.45
C LEU A 33 6.65 -20.38 -9.06
N GLY A 34 6.20 -21.42 -8.33
CA GLY A 34 6.64 -21.74 -6.98
C GLY A 34 6.06 -20.80 -5.90
N ALA A 35 6.17 -21.22 -4.64
CA ALA A 35 5.66 -20.52 -3.47
C ALA A 35 6.49 -19.25 -3.16
N SER A 36 6.44 -18.26 -4.05
CA SER A 36 7.03 -16.95 -3.79
C SER A 36 5.92 -16.05 -3.28
N ILE A 37 5.94 -15.76 -1.97
CA ILE A 37 5.11 -14.70 -1.40
C ILE A 37 5.53 -13.42 -2.12
N TYR A 38 4.68 -12.95 -3.05
CA TYR A 38 4.93 -11.73 -3.80
C TYR A 38 4.81 -10.55 -2.85
N VAL A 39 5.93 -10.16 -2.24
CA VAL A 39 6.06 -8.90 -1.50
C VAL A 39 6.33 -7.83 -2.54
N PRO A 40 5.32 -7.01 -2.91
CA PRO A 40 5.48 -6.01 -3.94
C PRO A 40 6.27 -4.86 -3.33
N GLY A 41 7.59 -4.86 -3.50
CA GLY A 41 8.45 -3.78 -3.02
C GLY A 41 7.92 -2.41 -3.46
N THR A 42 7.39 -2.33 -4.68
CA THR A 42 6.73 -1.13 -5.24
C THR A 42 5.60 -0.58 -4.38
N LEU A 43 4.81 -1.44 -3.71
CA LEU A 43 3.71 -1.01 -2.84
C LEU A 43 4.18 -0.51 -1.48
N LEU A 44 5.20 -1.15 -0.91
CA LEU A 44 5.85 -0.66 0.30
C LEU A 44 6.53 0.68 0.06
N PHE A 45 7.23 0.84 -1.07
CA PHE A 45 7.84 2.11 -1.46
C PHE A 45 6.80 3.19 -1.79
N ALA A 46 5.67 2.84 -2.41
CA ALA A 46 4.58 3.78 -2.64
C ALA A 46 3.94 4.27 -1.32
N LEU A 47 3.74 3.37 -0.35
CA LEU A 47 3.25 3.74 0.99
C LEU A 47 4.22 4.69 1.69
N LEU A 48 5.51 4.34 1.73
CA LEU A 48 6.54 5.18 2.34
C LEU A 48 6.63 6.55 1.66
N GLY A 49 6.55 6.57 0.32
CA GLY A 49 6.55 7.79 -0.48
C GLY A 49 5.33 8.69 -0.20
N TYR A 50 4.13 8.11 -0.11
CA TYR A 50 2.91 8.86 0.25
C TYR A 50 3.04 9.50 1.63
N TRP A 51 3.54 8.75 2.61
CA TRP A 51 3.66 9.22 3.98
C TRP A 51 4.73 10.33 4.11
N LEU A 52 5.90 10.14 3.49
CA LEU A 52 6.94 11.17 3.39
C LEU A 52 6.43 12.42 2.67
N GLY A 53 5.74 12.26 1.54
CA GLY A 53 5.15 13.36 0.79
C GLY A 53 4.14 14.16 1.62
N GLY A 54 3.29 13.48 2.39
CA GLY A 54 2.34 14.10 3.31
C GLY A 54 3.01 14.93 4.41
N ILE A 55 4.06 14.38 5.03
CA ILE A 55 4.85 15.09 6.06
C ILE A 55 5.52 16.33 5.47
N LEU A 56 6.14 16.20 4.30
CA LEU A 56 6.79 17.32 3.63
C LEU A 56 5.78 18.41 3.23
N TYR A 57 4.62 18.01 2.73
CA TYR A 57 3.55 18.94 2.36
C TYR A 57 3.03 19.74 3.57
N GLU A 58 2.73 19.07 4.70
CA GLU A 58 2.28 19.76 5.91
C GLU A 58 3.36 20.65 6.53
N LYS A 59 4.65 20.32 6.37
CA LYS A 59 5.75 21.08 6.98
C LYS A 59 6.20 22.29 6.15
N TYR A 60 6.11 22.22 4.83
CA TYR A 60 6.74 23.20 3.94
C TYR A 60 5.79 23.94 3.00
N LEU A 61 4.57 23.42 2.76
CA LEU A 61 3.66 23.96 1.72
C LEU A 61 2.31 24.45 2.28
N LYS A 62 2.03 24.21 3.55
CA LYS A 62 0.82 24.69 4.24
C LYS A 62 1.20 25.63 5.37
#